data_AF-A0A354FYT6-F1
#
_entry.id   AF-A0A354FYT6-F1
#
_cell.length_a   1.000
_cell.length_b   1.000
_cell.length_c   1.000
_cell.angle_alpha   90.00
_cell.angle_beta   90.00
_cell.angle_gamma   90.00
#
_symmetry.space_group_name_H-M   'P 1'
#
loop_
_entity.id
_entity.type
_entity.pdbx_description
1 polymer ?
#
loop_
_entity_poly.entity_id
_entity_poly.type
_entity_poly.pdbx_seq_one_letter_code
_entity_poly.pdbx_strand_id
1 'polypeptide(L)'
;MAMQIEENRCKVKMTVLYRKGGTWQSCEVSRLADGLITEVSQHPKYPEYLIVFGHYTKEQTLVAHGGGLVYTATQITGIENKELPFIPGFVQNQTIMED
;
A
#
# COMPACT_ATOMS: atom_id res chain seq x y z
N MET A 1 -1.69 -17.13 -21.21
CA MET A 1 -0.93 -16.58 -20.06
C MET A 1 -1.40 -15.19 -19.63
N ALA A 2 -1.91 -14.32 -20.52
CA ALA A 2 -2.48 -13.01 -20.13
C ALA A 2 -3.61 -13.09 -19.07
N MET A 3 -4.48 -14.10 -19.15
CA MET A 3 -5.65 -14.24 -18.28
C MET A 3 -5.32 -14.45 -16.79
N GLN A 4 -4.18 -15.06 -16.45
CA GLN A 4 -3.75 -15.23 -15.05
C GLN A 4 -3.26 -13.91 -14.44
N ILE A 5 -2.70 -13.01 -15.25
CA ILE A 5 -2.20 -11.70 -14.80
C ILE A 5 -3.37 -10.80 -14.42
N GLU A 6 -4.43 -10.78 -15.24
CA GLU A 6 -5.67 -10.02 -14.96
C GLU A 6 -6.42 -10.55 -13.74
N GLU A 7 -6.52 -11.88 -13.58
CA GLU A 7 -7.12 -12.48 -12.38
C GLU A 7 -6.35 -12.16 -11.10
N ASN A 8 -5.02 -12.09 -11.17
CA ASN A 8 -4.20 -11.79 -9.98
C ASN A 8 -4.34 -10.33 -9.56
N ARG A 9 -4.41 -9.41 -10.54
CA ARG A 9 -4.59 -7.96 -10.35
C ARG A 9 -5.90 -7.60 -9.64
N CYS A 10 -6.98 -8.33 -9.89
CA CYS A 10 -8.25 -8.18 -9.17
C CYS A 10 -8.21 -8.72 -7.73
N LYS A 11 -7.27 -9.61 -7.40
CA LYS A 11 -7.19 -10.28 -6.08
C LYS A 11 -6.13 -9.68 -5.15
N VAL A 12 -5.33 -8.72 -5.63
CA VAL A 12 -4.32 -8.03 -4.82
C VAL A 12 -5.00 -7.30 -3.65
N LYS A 13 -4.63 -7.70 -2.43
CA LYS A 13 -5.10 -7.08 -1.19
C LYS A 13 -4.16 -5.93 -0.84
N MET A 14 -4.72 -4.76 -0.54
CA MET A 14 -3.93 -3.60 -0.16
C MET A 14 -4.61 -2.82 0.94
N THR A 15 -3.82 -2.06 1.68
CA THR A 15 -4.31 -1.13 2.68
C THR A 15 -3.84 0.26 2.32
N VAL A 16 -4.78 1.17 2.08
CA VAL A 16 -4.50 2.58 1.80
C VAL A 16 -4.51 3.33 3.11
N LEU A 17 -3.38 3.96 3.44
CA LEU A 17 -3.24 4.86 4.56
C LEU A 17 -3.35 6.29 4.04
N TYR A 18 -4.30 7.04 4.58
CA TYR A 18 -4.50 8.45 4.24
C TYR A 18 -4.31 9.34 5.47
N ARG A 19 -3.46 10.36 5.33
CA ARG A 19 -3.16 11.35 6.37
C ARG A 19 -3.44 12.75 5.83
N LYS A 20 -4.51 13.36 6.32
CA LYS A 20 -4.94 14.70 5.91
C LYS A 20 -3.84 15.75 6.16
N GLY A 21 -3.41 16.43 5.10
CA GLY A 21 -2.43 17.51 5.12
C GLY A 21 -1.02 17.08 5.57
N GLY A 22 -0.72 15.79 5.57
CA GLY A 22 0.58 15.25 5.99
C GLY A 22 1.36 14.65 4.83
N THR A 23 2.67 14.47 5.02
CA THR A 23 3.52 13.70 4.12
C THR A 23 4.18 12.58 4.89
N TRP A 24 4.13 11.37 4.36
CA TRP A 24 4.82 10.22 4.92
C TRP A 24 6.33 10.38 4.70
N GLN A 25 7.09 10.44 5.79
CA GLN A 25 8.54 10.51 5.74
C GLN A 25 9.13 9.14 5.42
N SER A 26 10.31 9.10 4.79
CA SER A 26 10.98 7.84 4.44
C SER A 26 11.15 6.91 5.64
N CYS A 27 11.48 7.44 6.82
CA CYS A 27 11.57 6.66 8.06
C CYS A 27 10.25 6.03 8.47
N GLU A 28 9.12 6.71 8.24
CA GLU A 28 7.78 6.19 8.53
C GLU A 28 7.44 5.02 7.59
N VAL A 29 7.74 5.20 6.30
CA VAL A 29 7.58 4.16 5.29
C VAL A 29 8.43 2.93 5.61
N SER A 30 9.70 3.12 5.98
CA SER A 30 10.60 2.02 6.34
C SER A 30 10.13 1.26 7.58
N ARG A 31 9.61 1.96 8.60
CA ARG A 31 9.05 1.30 9.80
C ARG A 31 7.81 0.47 9.49
N LEU A 32 6.92 0.98 8.63
CA LEU A 32 5.75 0.22 8.20
C LEU A 32 6.14 -1.01 7.38
N ALA A 33 7.09 -0.87 6.45
CA ALA A 33 7.57 -1.98 5.65
C ALA A 33 8.23 -3.08 6.51
N ASP A 34 9.09 -2.69 7.45
CA ASP A 34 9.80 -3.61 8.34
C ASP A 34 8.86 -4.23 9.39
N GLY A 35 8.05 -3.39 10.05
CA GLY A 35 7.15 -3.81 11.12
C GLY A 35 5.97 -4.70 10.64
N LEU A 36 5.56 -4.57 9.38
CA LEU A 36 4.53 -5.43 8.76
C LEU A 36 5.14 -6.52 7.87
N ILE A 37 6.46 -6.50 7.66
CA ILE A 37 7.19 -7.39 6.74
C ILE A 37 6.51 -7.40 5.37
N THR A 38 6.35 -6.22 4.78
CA THR A 38 5.58 -6.03 3.56
C THR A 38 6.10 -4.89 2.68
N GLU A 39 5.63 -4.86 1.45
CA GLU A 39 5.91 -3.79 0.51
C GLU A 39 5.02 -2.58 0.74
N VAL A 40 5.62 -1.40 0.64
CA VAL A 40 4.95 -0.12 0.81
C VAL A 40 5.27 0.77 -0.38
N SER A 41 4.24 1.38 -0.97
CA SER A 41 4.35 2.30 -2.10
C SER A 41 3.91 3.69 -1.69
N GLN A 42 4.76 4.67 -2.00
CA GLN A 42 4.48 6.10 -1.89
C GLN A 42 4.48 6.74 -3.29
N HIS A 43 3.85 7.90 -3.44
CA HIS A 43 3.83 8.61 -4.71
C HIS A 43 3.99 10.12 -4.52
N PRO A 44 4.90 10.79 -5.27
CA PRO A 44 5.21 12.21 -5.04
C PRO A 44 4.05 13.16 -5.32
N LYS A 45 3.12 12.78 -6.22
CA LYS A 45 1.88 13.56 -6.47
C LYS A 45 0.79 13.36 -5.40
N TYR A 46 0.92 12.34 -4.56
CA TYR A 46 -0.06 11.97 -3.54
C TYR A 46 0.64 11.75 -2.19
N PRO A 47 1.32 12.78 -1.64
CA PRO A 47 2.14 12.63 -0.43
C PRO A 47 1.34 12.26 0.83
N GLU A 48 0.04 12.54 0.83
CA GLU A 48 -0.91 12.20 1.90
C GLU A 48 -1.27 10.70 1.92
N TYR A 49 -1.02 9.99 0.82
CA TYR A 49 -1.41 8.61 0.61
C TYR A 49 -0.20 7.67 0.65
N LEU A 50 -0.37 6.55 1.32
CA LEU A 50 0.58 5.47 1.37
C LEU A 50 -0.16 4.16 1.14
N ILE A 51 0.35 3.30 0.26
CA ILE A 51 -0.30 2.02 -0.08
C ILE A 51 0.58 0.91 0.45
N VAL A 52 0.01 0.06 1.29
CA VAL A 52 0.68 -1.10 1.90
C VAL A 52 0.13 -2.36 1.24
N PHE A 53 1.00 -3.28 0.84
CA PHE A 53 0.60 -4.57 0.29
C PHE A 53 0.06 -5.48 1.40
N GLY A 54 -1.18 -5.96 1.27
CA GLY A 54 -1.89 -6.76 2.27
C GLY A 54 -3.07 -6.04 2.90
N HIS A 55 -3.91 -6.79 3.62
CA HIS A 55 -5.03 -6.25 4.42
C HIS A 55 -4.59 -6.14 5.87
N TYR A 56 -4.36 -4.91 6.31
CA TYR A 56 -4.01 -4.61 7.68
C TYR A 56 -5.07 -3.72 8.31
N THR A 57 -5.34 -3.95 9.59
CA THR A 57 -6.21 -3.05 10.34
C THR A 57 -5.44 -1.78 10.72
N LYS A 58 -6.18 -0.74 11.09
CA LYS A 58 -5.59 0.48 11.64
C LYS A 58 -4.71 0.16 12.86
N GLU A 59 -5.12 -0.77 13.71
CA GLU A 59 -4.36 -1.17 14.89
C GLU A 59 -3.02 -1.83 14.53
N GLN A 60 -3.02 -2.76 13.57
CA GLN A 60 -1.79 -3.42 13.11
C GLN A 60 -0.80 -2.43 12.51
N THR A 61 -1.29 -1.53 11.65
CA THR A 61 -0.46 -0.49 11.04
C THR A 61 0.05 0.50 12.08
N LEU A 62 -0.75 0.82 13.11
CA LEU A 62 -0.34 1.71 14.20
C LEU A 62 0.76 1.08 15.05
N VAL A 63 0.63 -0.21 15.38
CA VAL A 63 1.62 -0.97 16.14
C VAL A 63 2.94 -1.04 15.38
N ALA A 64 2.89 -1.42 14.10
CA ALA A 64 4.08 -1.50 13.25
C ALA A 64 4.77 -0.13 13.08
N HIS A 65 3.99 0.94 13.04
CA HIS A 65 4.53 2.30 12.93
C HIS A 65 5.17 2.83 14.23
N GLY A 66 4.83 2.25 15.38
CA GLY A 66 5.25 2.72 16.71
C GLY A 66 4.30 3.74 17.36
N GLY A 67 3.05 3.83 16.89
CA GLY A 67 2.00 4.68 17.46
C GLY A 67 2.06 6.18 17.06
N GLY A 68 1.11 6.97 17.57
CA GLY A 68 1.17 8.44 17.55
C GLY A 68 0.71 9.16 16.28
N LEU A 69 0.17 8.46 15.27
CA LEU A 69 -0.29 9.10 14.02
C LEU A 69 -1.82 9.17 13.88
N VAL A 70 -2.29 10.29 13.34
CA VAL A 70 -3.67 10.47 12.90
C VAL A 70 -3.75 10.19 11.40
N TYR A 71 -4.16 8.97 11.05
CA TYR A 71 -4.49 8.57 9.68
C TYR A 71 -5.72 7.67 9.64
N THR A 72 -6.26 7.48 8.44
CA THR A 72 -7.30 6.48 8.13
C THR A 72 -6.67 5.32 7.37
N ALA A 73 -7.05 4.09 7.72
CA ALA A 73 -6.64 2.89 7.01
C ALA A 73 -7.87 2.28 6.32
N THR A 74 -7.81 2.15 5.01
CA THR A 74 -8.88 1.56 4.19
C THR A 74 -8.35 0.32 3.52
N GLN A 75 -9.00 -0.82 3.78
CA GLN A 75 -8.67 -2.08 3.12
C GLN A 75 -9.37 -2.12 1.77
N ILE A 76 -8.59 -2.32 0.72
CA ILE A 76 -9.09 -2.40 -0.65
C ILE A 76 -8.60 -3.68 -1.30
N THR A 77 -9.33 -4.13 -2.32
CA THR A 77 -8.93 -5.29 -3.13
C THR A 77 -9.00 -4.88 -4.59
N GLY A 78 -8.02 -5.34 -5.36
CA GLY A 78 -7.91 -5.05 -6.78
C GLY A 78 -7.21 -3.73 -7.05
N ILE A 79 -6.34 -3.74 -8.05
CA ILE A 79 -5.58 -2.54 -8.47
C ILE A 79 -6.41 -1.54 -9.28
N GLU A 80 -7.58 -1.98 -9.75
CA GLU A 80 -8.56 -1.15 -10.48
C GLU A 80 -9.57 -0.50 -9.54
N ASN A 81 -9.37 -0.63 -8.23
CA ASN A 81 -10.26 -0.03 -7.25
C ASN A 81 -10.24 1.50 -7.39
N LYS A 82 -11.42 2.12 -7.54
CA LYS A 82 -11.58 3.57 -7.72
C LYS A 82 -11.13 4.40 -6.50
N GLU A 83 -10.99 3.77 -5.35
CA GLU A 83 -10.48 4.40 -4.12
C GLU A 83 -8.94 4.46 -4.07
N LEU A 84 -8.26 3.82 -5.03
CA LEU A 84 -6.81 3.83 -5.14
C LEU A 84 -6.33 5.15 -5.79
N PRO A 85 -5.53 5.97 -5.09
CA PRO A 85 -5.06 7.26 -5.62
C PRO A 85 -4.02 7.11 -6.73
N PHE A 86 -3.26 6.01 -6.75
CA PHE A 86 -2.23 5.71 -7.75
C PHE A 86 -1.91 4.22 -7.74
N ILE A 87 -1.39 3.69 -8.86
CA ILE A 87 -0.98 2.28 -8.95
C ILE A 87 0.32 2.08 -8.15
N PRO A 88 0.36 1.19 -7.14
CA PRO A 88 1.55 0.97 -6.34
C PRO A 88 2.68 0.31 -7.15
N GLY A 89 3.93 0.68 -6.83
CA GLY A 89 5.11 0.19 -7.55
C GLY A 89 5.32 -1.33 -7.47
N PHE A 90 4.96 -1.95 -6.34
CA PHE A 90 5.07 -3.41 -6.16
C PHE A 90 4.14 -4.21 -7.08
N VAL A 91 3.07 -3.60 -7.62
CA VAL A 91 2.22 -4.22 -8.64
C VAL A 91 2.86 -4.20 -10.03
N GLN A 92 3.70 -3.19 -10.32
CA GLN A 92 4.44 -3.14 -11.59
C GLN A 92 5.52 -4.22 -11.64
N ASN A 93 6.18 -4.52 -10.52
CA ASN A 93 7.23 -5.55 -10.46
C ASN A 93 6.71 -6.99 -10.62
N GLN A 94 5.43 -7.28 -10.38
CA GLN A 94 4.86 -8.60 -10.67
C GLN A 94 4.65 -8.88 -12.17
N THR A 95 4.89 -7.91 -13.05
CA THR A 95 4.76 -8.07 -14.52
C THR A 95 6.08 -8.52 -15.18
N ILE A 96 7.19 -8.63 -14.44
CA ILE A 96 8.52 -8.96 -14.97
C ILE A 96 9.24 -9.98 -14.09
N MET A 97 8.75 -11.22 -14.08
CA MET A 97 9.54 -12.40 -13.68
C MET A 97 9.22 -13.52 -14.67
N GLU A 98 9.62 -13.32 -15.92
CA GLU A 98 9.85 -14.39 -16.90
C GLU A 98 11.37 -14.46 -17.12
N ASP A 99 12.02 -15.50 -16.59
CA ASP A 99 13.20 -16.13 -17.17
C ASP A 99 13.07 -17.65 -16.95
#